data_AF-C7N148-F1
#
_entry.id   AF-C7N148-F1
#
_cell.length_a   1.000
_cell.length_b   1.000
_cell.length_c   1.000
_cell.angle_alpha   90.00
_cell.angle_beta   90.00
_cell.angle_gamma   90.00
#
_symmetry.space_group_name_H-M   'P 1'
#
loop_
_entity.id
_entity.type
_entity.pdbx_description
1 polymer ?
#
loop_
_entity_poly.entity_id
_entity_poly.type
_entity_poly.pdbx_seq_one_letter_code
_entity_poly.pdbx_strand_id
1 'polypeptide(L)' 'MTSANGNDFFKMGALVAVGELFDMGMLGSSDDQRTEVRHFIRSFGVDSIEDVEGLGITGPYLADFVKVFE' A
#
# COMPACT_ATOMS: atom_id res chain seq x y z
N MET A 1 18.53 4.98 14.40
CA MET A 1 17.08 5.20 14.43
C MET A 1 16.80 6.44 13.62
N THR A 2 16.48 6.27 12.34
CA THR A 2 16.00 7.36 11.47
C THR A 2 14.60 7.73 11.93
N SER A 3 14.41 8.99 12.32
CA SER A 3 13.09 9.52 12.69
C SER A 3 12.19 9.42 11.46
N ALA A 4 11.13 8.62 11.54
CA ALA A 4 10.04 8.70 10.57
C ALA A 4 9.59 10.16 10.51
N ASN A 5 9.71 10.78 9.35
CA ASN A 5 9.33 12.18 9.16
C ASN A 5 7.81 12.22 8.86
N GLY A 6 7.18 13.40 8.94
CA GLY A 6 5.73 13.53 8.72
C GLY A 6 5.24 13.00 7.36
N ASN A 7 6.13 12.90 6.38
CA ASN A 7 5.84 12.30 5.07
C ASN A 7 5.61 10.79 5.19
N ASP A 8 6.35 10.09 6.04
CA ASP A 8 6.24 8.64 6.21
C ASP A 8 4.92 8.24 6.86
N PHE A 9 4.41 9.04 7.81
CA PHE A 9 3.09 8.83 8.40
C PHE A 9 1.95 9.09 7.41
N PHE A 10 2.09 10.11 6.55
CA PHE A 10 1.13 10.37 5.48
C PHE A 10 1.10 9.22 4.46
N LYS A 11 2.28 8.72 4.07
CA LYS A 11 2.43 7.54 3.21
C LYS A 11 1.75 6.31 3.81
N MET A 12 2.03 6.01 5.09
CA MET A 12 1.39 4.89 5.78
C MET A 12 -0.14 5.00 5.77
N GLY A 13 -0.69 6.18 6.10
CA GLY A 13 -2.14 6.39 6.09
C GLY A 13 -2.78 6.24 4.71
N ALA A 14 -2.14 6.79 3.68
CA ALA A 14 -2.61 6.68 2.30
C ALA A 14 -2.58 5.23 1.79
N LEU A 15 -1.52 4.49 2.15
CA LEU A 15 -1.37 3.08 1.79
C LEU A 15 -2.45 2.22 2.42
N VAL A 16 -2.68 2.35 3.74
CA VAL A 16 -3.70 1.56 4.46
C VAL A 16 -5.09 1.82 3.89
N ALA A 17 -5.46 3.09 3.67
CA ALA A 17 -6.78 3.43 3.14
C ALA A 17 -7.03 2.84 1.73
N VAL A 18 -6.01 2.81 0.88
CA VAL A 18 -6.14 2.23 -0.47
C VAL A 18 -6.17 0.70 -0.43
N GLY A 19 -5.38 0.07 0.44
CA GLY A 19 -5.44 -1.38 0.67
C GLY A 19 -6.82 -1.85 1.13
N GLU A 20 -7.43 -1.14 2.09
CA GLU A 20 -8.78 -1.44 2.59
C GLU A 20 -9.85 -1.28 1.50
N LEU A 21 -9.79 -0.21 0.70
CA LEU A 21 -10.73 0.00 -0.41
C LEU A 21 -10.62 -1.07 -1.50
N PHE A 22 -9.41 -1.58 -1.73
CA PHE A 22 -9.17 -2.69 -2.64
C PHE A 22 -9.77 -4.00 -2.10
N ASP A 23 -9.53 -4.34 -0.84
CA ASP A 23 -10.09 -5.56 -0.22
C ASP A 23 -11.63 -5.54 -0.17
N MET A 24 -12.23 -4.37 0.05
CA MET A 24 -13.69 -4.19 0.02
C MET A 24 -14.31 -4.25 -1.40
N GLY A 25 -13.49 -4.37 -2.45
CA GLY A 25 -13.97 -4.38 -3.84
C GLY A 25 -14.59 -3.06 -4.30
N MET A 26 -14.29 -1.96 -3.60
CA MET A 26 -14.92 -0.65 -3.80
C MET A 26 -14.31 0.17 -4.95
N LEU A 27 -13.26 -0.34 -5.60
CA LEU A 27 -12.51 0.39 -6.64
C LEU A 27 -12.84 -0.04 -8.10
N GLY A 28 -13.88 -0.87 -8.35
CA GLY A 28 -14.20 -1.41 -9.69
C GLY A 28 -13.72 -2.84 -10.03
N SER A 29 -13.45 -3.17 -11.30
CA SER A 29 -13.09 -4.54 -11.78
C SER A 29 -11.62 -4.92 -11.54
N SER A 30 -11.35 -6.22 -11.33
CA SER A 30 -10.15 -6.75 -10.64
C SER A 30 -8.78 -6.46 -11.26
N ASP A 31 -8.65 -6.56 -12.59
CA ASP A 31 -7.31 -6.53 -13.23
C ASP A 31 -6.82 -5.09 -13.47
N ASP A 32 -7.73 -4.19 -13.86
CA ASP A 32 -7.44 -2.77 -14.01
C ASP A 32 -7.18 -2.12 -12.63
N GLN A 33 -7.92 -2.54 -11.59
CA GLN A 33 -7.72 -2.06 -10.22
C GLN A 33 -6.33 -2.37 -9.67
N ARG A 34 -5.86 -3.62 -9.81
CA ARG A 34 -4.56 -4.01 -9.26
C ARG A 34 -3.44 -3.14 -9.87
N THR A 35 -3.59 -2.82 -11.16
CA THR A 35 -2.67 -1.94 -11.88
C THR A 35 -2.73 -0.50 -11.35
N GLU A 36 -3.93 0.07 -11.19
CA GLU A 36 -4.12 1.43 -10.66
C GLU A 36 -3.67 1.59 -9.20
N VAL A 37 -3.98 0.61 -8.34
CA VAL A 37 -3.53 0.57 -6.95
C VAL A 37 -2.00 0.50 -6.90
N ARG A 38 -1.38 -0.33 -7.74
CA ARG A 38 0.08 -0.40 -7.84
C ARG A 38 0.67 0.91 -8.33
N HIS A 39 0.06 1.58 -9.30
CA HIS A 39 0.49 2.90 -9.77
C HIS A 39 0.39 3.97 -8.68
N PHE A 40 -0.70 4.00 -7.92
CA PHE A 40 -0.87 4.91 -6.79
C PHE A 40 0.20 4.67 -5.73
N ILE A 41 0.41 3.42 -5.32
CA ILE A 41 1.41 3.04 -4.31
C ILE A 41 2.83 3.43 -4.78
N ARG A 42 3.17 3.17 -6.04
CA ARG A 42 4.43 3.59 -6.65
C ARG A 42 4.65 5.10 -6.65
N SER A 43 3.58 5.90 -6.75
CA SER A 43 3.70 7.36 -6.67
C SER A 43 4.23 7.85 -5.30
N PHE A 44 4.16 7.02 -4.26
CA PHE A 44 4.76 7.28 -2.95
C PHE A 44 6.19 6.74 -2.79
N GLY A 45 6.75 6.13 -3.84
CA GLY A 45 8.06 5.49 -3.83
C GLY A 45 8.07 4.13 -3.14
N VAL A 46 6.98 3.38 -3.27
CA VAL A 46 6.84 2.00 -2.77
C VAL A 46 6.64 1.10 -3.99
N ASP A 47 7.65 0.31 -4.32
CA ASP A 47 7.69 -0.50 -5.54
C ASP A 47 7.53 -1.99 -5.27
N SER A 48 7.76 -2.42 -4.02
CA SER A 48 7.70 -3.82 -3.62
C SER A 48 7.09 -4.03 -2.22
N ILE A 49 6.90 -5.29 -1.85
CA ILE A 49 6.42 -5.66 -0.52
C ILE A 49 7.47 -5.34 0.56
N GLU A 50 8.76 -5.42 0.22
CA GLU A 50 9.86 -5.06 1.12
C GLU A 50 9.86 -3.56 1.45
N ASP A 51 9.46 -2.70 0.51
CA ASP A 51 9.28 -1.27 0.77
C ASP A 51 8.12 -1.01 1.76
N VAL A 52 7.04 -1.79 1.66
CA VAL A 52 5.91 -1.75 2.60
C VAL A 52 6.35 -2.15 4.01
N GLU A 53 7.12 -3.24 4.13
CA GLU A 53 7.72 -3.66 5.40
C GLU A 53 8.69 -2.61 5.96
N GLY A 54 9.48 -1.97 5.07
CA GLY A 54 10.40 -0.88 5.40
C GLY A 54 9.71 0.36 5.98
N LEU A 55 8.43 0.56 5.68
CA LEU A 55 7.58 1.60 6.30
C LEU A 55 7.06 1.20 7.69
N GLY A 56 7.31 -0.02 8.14
CA GLY A 56 6.84 -0.53 9.43
C GLY A 56 5.41 -1.09 9.41
N ILE A 57 4.82 -1.29 8.22
CA ILE A 57 3.52 -1.94 8.05
C ILE A 57 3.71 -3.44 8.29
N THR A 58 2.90 -4.00 9.20
CA THR A 58 3.04 -5.41 9.65
C THR A 58 1.68 -6.03 9.94
N GLY A 59 1.67 -7.36 10.10
CA GLY A 59 0.49 -8.11 10.54
C GLY A 59 -0.61 -8.14 9.47
N PRO A 60 -1.90 -8.05 9.85
CA PRO A 60 -3.01 -8.17 8.90
C PRO A 60 -2.96 -7.18 7.74
N TYR A 61 -2.46 -5.96 7.97
CA TYR A 61 -2.35 -4.94 6.93
C TYR A 61 -1.34 -5.29 5.84
N LEU A 62 -0.31 -6.09 6.14
CA LEU A 62 0.66 -6.53 5.14
C LEU A 62 0.03 -7.50 4.13
N ALA A 63 -0.95 -8.30 4.56
CA ALA A 63 -1.62 -9.28 3.71
C ALA A 63 -2.42 -8.63 2.57
N ASP A 64 -2.90 -7.39 2.78
CA ASP A 64 -3.61 -6.64 1.74
C ASP A 64 -2.66 -6.21 0.61
N PHE A 65 -1.40 -5.90 0.94
CA PHE A 65 -0.38 -5.55 -0.06
C PHE A 65 0.16 -6.77 -0.80
N VAL A 66 0.15 -7.97 -0.20
CA VAL A 66 0.51 -9.21 -0.91
C VAL A 66 -0.39 -9.40 -2.13
N LYS A 67 -1.71 -9.20 -1.99
CA LYS A 67 -2.67 -9.28 -3.10
C LYS A 67 -2.45 -8.23 -4.19
N VAL A 68 -1.70 -7.16 -3.91
CA VAL A 68 -1.40 -6.08 -4.86
C VAL A 68 -0.10 -6.37 -5.61
N PHE A 69 0.92 -6.88 -4.92
CA PHE A 69 2.24 -7.11 -5.48
C PHE A 69 2.44 -8.52 -6.07
N GLU A 70 1.72 -9.52 -5.56
CA GLU A 70 1.72 -10.95 -5.97
C GLU A 70 0.37 -11.38 -6.55
#